data_AF-A0A357AIW2-F1
#
_entry.id   AF-A0A357AIW2-F1
#
_cell.length_a   1.000
_cell.length_b   1.000
_cell.length_c   1.000
_cell.angle_alpha   90.00
_cell.angle_beta   90.00
_cell.angle_gamma   90.00
#
_symmetry.space_group_name_H-M   'P 1'
#
loop_
_entity.id
_entity.type
_entity.pdbx_description
1 polymer ?
#
loop_
_entity_poly.entity_id
_entity_poly.type
_entity_poly.pdbx_seq_one_letter_code
_entity_poly.pdbx_strand_id
1 'polypeptide(L)' 'FKQGDKATAMVRPESVGVGKQGNFEGIVETSIFMGASQEYFIKVSNQVFNAEDVNPKTKRVYAEGEKVYVDLQPENIHII' A
#
# COMPACT_ATOMS: atom_id res chain seq x y z
N PHE A 1 6.77 -7.33 22.34
CA PHE A 1 6.79 -5.86 22.49
C PHE A 1 6.06 -5.50 23.77
N LYS A 2 6.63 -4.65 24.62
CA LYS A 2 5.88 -4.02 25.70
C LYS A 2 5.23 -2.75 25.17
N GLN A 3 4.14 -2.32 25.80
CA GLN A 3 3.48 -1.07 25.45
C GLN A 3 4.48 0.09 25.63
N GLY A 4 4.72 0.85 24.56
CA GLY A 4 5.72 1.94 24.53
C GLY A 4 7.05 1.59 23.88
N ASP A 5 7.32 0.32 23.57
CA ASP A 5 8.50 -0.07 22.80
C ASP A 5 8.34 0.33 21.32
N LYS A 6 9.43 0.76 20.71
CA LYS A 6 9.50 0.88 19.25
C LYS A 6 9.54 -0.52 18.66
N ALA A 7 8.67 -0.78 17.69
CA ALA A 7 8.60 -2.05 16.97
C ALA A 7 8.63 -1.78 15.47
N THR A 8 9.09 -2.75 14.69
CA THR A 8 9.02 -2.65 13.23
C THR A 8 7.80 -3.42 12.76
N ALA A 9 6.89 -2.74 12.07
CA ALA A 9 5.77 -3.39 11.42
C ALA A 9 6.12 -3.66 9.95
N MET A 10 5.85 -4.88 9.50
CA MET A 10 6.02 -5.30 8.13
C MET A 10 4.70 -5.85 7.61
N VAL A 11 4.34 -5.45 6.39
CA VAL A 11 3.18 -5.95 5.65
C VAL A 11 3.67 -6.38 4.28
N ARG A 12 3.06 -7.42 3.72
CA ARG A 12 3.42 -7.86 2.39
C ARG A 12 2.73 -6.98 1.33
N PRO A 13 3.40 -6.64 0.21
CA PRO A 13 2.84 -5.75 -0.81
C PRO A 13 1.47 -6.18 -1.35
N GLU A 14 1.24 -7.49 -1.50
CA GLU A 14 -0.03 -8.04 -2.01
C GLU A 14 -1.20 -7.89 -1.04
N SER A 15 -0.92 -7.62 0.24
CA SER A 15 -1.91 -7.41 1.29
C SER A 15 -2.24 -5.93 1.52
N VAL A 16 -1.57 -5.03 0.79
CA VAL A 16 -1.79 -3.59 0.88
C VAL A 16 -2.91 -3.20 -0.07
N GLY A 17 -4.04 -2.74 0.47
CA GLY A 17 -5.16 -2.25 -0.32
C GLY A 17 -4.91 -0.83 -0.82
N VAL A 18 -5.17 -0.58 -2.10
CA VAL A 18 -5.10 0.78 -2.71
C VAL A 18 -6.49 1.19 -3.19
N GLY A 19 -6.99 2.33 -2.72
CA GLY A 19 -8.38 2.73 -2.95
C GLY A 19 -8.67 4.21 -2.80
N LYS A 20 -9.96 4.56 -2.87
CA LYS A 20 -10.49 5.91 -2.53
C LYS A 20 -10.79 6.07 -1.04
N GLN A 21 -10.69 4.99 -0.27
CA GLN A 21 -10.89 4.92 1.18
C GLN A 21 -9.85 3.97 1.76
N GLY A 22 -9.45 4.18 3.01
CA GLY A 22 -8.46 3.37 3.70
C GLY A 22 -7.96 4.06 4.96
N ASN A 23 -6.95 3.49 5.59
CA ASN A 23 -6.43 3.98 6.87
C ASN A 23 -5.49 5.18 6.69
N PHE A 24 -4.74 5.25 5.58
CA PHE A 24 -3.72 6.27 5.37
C PHE A 24 -3.88 6.94 4.00
N GLU A 25 -3.82 8.27 3.95
CA GLU A 25 -3.75 9.02 2.68
C GLU A 25 -2.31 9.03 2.17
N GLY A 26 -2.14 8.83 0.86
CA GLY A 26 -0.85 8.90 0.19
C GLY A 26 -0.95 9.37 -1.26
N ILE A 27 0.21 9.55 -1.87
CA ILE A 27 0.35 9.93 -3.29
C ILE A 27 1.10 8.81 -4.01
N VAL A 28 0.60 8.39 -5.15
CA VAL A 28 1.29 7.42 -6.01
C VAL A 28 2.55 8.08 -6.59
N GLU A 29 3.73 7.61 -6.19
CA GLU A 29 5.00 8.05 -6.77
C GLU A 29 5.33 7.27 -8.04
N THR A 30 4.99 5.98 -8.09
CA THR A 30 5.27 5.14 -9.25
C THR A 30 4.15 4.11 -9.45
N SER A 31 3.77 3.90 -10.71
CA SER A 31 2.70 2.98 -11.10
C SER A 31 3.16 2.10 -12.27
N ILE A 32 3.48 0.84 -11.98
CA ILE A 32 4.11 -0.08 -12.94
C ILE A 32 3.12 -1.20 -13.29
N PHE A 33 2.73 -1.26 -14.56
CA PHE A 33 1.92 -2.37 -15.07
C PHE A 33 2.82 -3.52 -15.51
N MET A 34 2.73 -4.66 -14.81
CA MET A 34 3.51 -5.88 -15.09
C MET A 34 2.71 -6.92 -15.90
N GLY A 35 1.65 -6.49 -16.58
CA GLY A 35 0.82 -7.36 -17.43
C GLY A 35 -0.27 -8.10 -16.66
N ALA A 36 0.10 -8.90 -15.65
CA ALA A 36 -0.84 -9.64 -14.80
C ALA A 36 -1.13 -8.92 -13.47
N SER A 37 -0.19 -8.12 -12.99
CA SER A 37 -0.33 -7.31 -11.78
C SER A 37 0.06 -5.86 -12.05
N GLN A 38 -0.31 -5.00 -11.10
CA GLN A 38 0.05 -3.60 -11.06
C GLN A 38 0.78 -3.33 -9.74
N GLU A 39 2.00 -2.82 -9.82
CA GLU A 39 2.79 -2.43 -8.66
C GLU A 39 2.69 -0.92 -8.45
N TYR A 40 2.51 -0.51 -7.20
CA TYR A 40 2.42 0.89 -6.80
C TYR A 40 3.42 1.20 -5.70
N PHE A 41 4.12 2.31 -5.87
CA PHE A 41 4.89 2.93 -4.80
C PHE A 41 4.11 4.15 -4.32
N ILE A 42 3.64 4.10 -3.08
CA ILE A 42 2.76 5.12 -2.50
C ILE A 42 3.48 5.80 -1.36
N LYS A 43 3.66 7.11 -1.48
CA LYS A 43 4.23 7.93 -0.42
C LYS A 43 3.16 8.30 0.60
N VAL A 44 3.32 7.79 1.81
CA VAL A 44 2.47 8.11 2.96
C VAL A 44 3.34 8.86 3.96
N SER A 45 3.05 10.14 4.17
CA SER A 45 3.87 11.04 4.99
C SER A 45 5.35 11.04 4.56
N ASN A 46 6.24 10.38 5.31
CA ASN A 46 7.68 10.33 5.05
C ASN A 46 8.19 8.91 4.77
N GLN A 47 7.28 7.98 4.45
CA GLN A 47 7.58 6.59 4.12
C GLN A 47 6.96 6.21 2.76
N VAL A 48 7.57 5.25 2.09
CA VAL A 48 7.07 4.70 0.82
C VAL A 48 6.58 3.29 1.07
N PHE A 49 5.31 3.05 0.74
CA PHE A 49 4.67 1.74 0.78
C PHE A 49 4.69 1.12 -0.61
N ASN A 50 5.09 -0.15 -0.70
CA ASN A 50 4.90 -0.94 -1.91
C ASN A 50 3.56 -1.69 -1.78
N ALA A 51 2.72 -1.57 -2.82
CA ALA A 51 1.46 -2.31 -2.94
C ALA A 51 1.41 -3.02 -4.29
N GLU A 52 0.97 -4.28 -4.29
CA GLU A 52 0.76 -5.06 -5.51
C GLU A 52 -0.72 -5.42 -5.67
N ASP A 53 -1.31 -5.00 -6.79
CA ASP A 53 -2.64 -5.42 -7.21
C ASP A 53 -2.53 -6.52 -8.27
N VAL A 54 -2.83 -7.76 -7.88
CA VAL A 54 -2.78 -8.94 -8.76
C VAL A 54 -3.99 -9.06 -9.70
N ASN A 55 -4.97 -8.15 -9.64
CA ASN A 55 -6.12 -8.12 -10.54
C ASN A 55 -6.42 -6.70 -11.06
N PRO A 56 -5.49 -6.05 -11.78
CA PRO A 56 -5.67 -4.68 -12.26
C PRO A 56 -6.78 -4.54 -13.32
N LYS A 57 -7.28 -5.66 -13.87
CA LYS A 57 -8.39 -5.67 -14.85
C LYS A 57 -9.75 -5.43 -14.22
N THR A 58 -9.92 -5.71 -12.92
CA THR A 58 -11.19 -5.53 -12.21
C THR A 58 -11.23 -4.25 -11.37
N LYS A 59 -10.06 -3.64 -11.12
CA LYS A 59 -9.92 -2.44 -10.30
C LYS A 59 -9.37 -1.27 -11.12
N ARG A 60 -9.65 -0.06 -10.68
CA ARG A 60 -9.15 1.17 -11.32
C ARG A 60 -7.63 1.26 -11.13
N VAL A 61 -6.90 1.49 -12.21
CA VAL A 61 -5.47 1.81 -12.15
C VAL A 61 -5.28 3.27 -11.77
N TYR A 62 -4.40 3.54 -10.80
CA TYR A 62 -4.07 4.89 -10.35
C TYR A 62 -2.80 5.38 -11.02
N ALA A 63 -2.80 6.62 -11.51
CA ALA A 63 -1.65 7.22 -12.15
C ALA A 63 -0.68 7.82 -11.13
N GLU A 64 0.57 8.03 -11.54
CA GLU A 64 1.55 8.80 -10.77
C GLU A 64 1.02 10.21 -10.47
N GLY A 65 1.22 10.67 -9.23
CA GLY A 65 0.68 11.92 -8.71
C GLY A 65 -0.78 11.85 -8.25
N GLU A 66 -1.51 10.73 -8.47
CA GLU A 66 -2.87 10.58 -7.97
C GLU A 66 -2.88 10.38 -6.45
N LYS A 67 -3.84 11.04 -5.78
CA LYS A 67 -4.12 10.82 -4.36
C LYS A 67 -4.91 9.53 -4.17
N VAL A 68 -4.40 8.68 -3.31
CA VAL A 68 -5.00 7.37 -2.98
C VAL A 68 -4.98 7.15 -1.49
N TYR A 69 -5.78 6.20 -1.03
CA TYR A 69 -5.74 5.69 0.32
C TYR A 69 -5.12 4.30 0.33
N VAL A 70 -4.27 4.08 1.32
CA VAL A 70 -3.68 2.79 1.68
C VAL A 70 -4.50 2.18 2.81
N ASP A 71 -4.98 0.96 2.59
CA ASP A 71 -5.71 0.16 3.56
C ASP A 71 -4.82 -1.00 4.01
N LEU A 72 -4.53 -1.05 5.31
CA LEU A 72 -3.72 -2.09 5.94
C LEU A 72 -4.61 -2.91 6.88
N GLN A 73 -4.87 -4.15 6.49
CA GLN A 73 -5.63 -5.06 7.34
C GLN A 73 -4.76 -5.53 8.52
N PRO A 74 -5.23 -5.37 9.78
CA PRO A 74 -4.44 -5.72 10.96
C PRO A 74 -3.95 -7.18 10.97
N GLU A 75 -4.72 -8.07 10.36
CA GLU A 75 -4.46 -9.51 10.27
C GLU A 75 -3.21 -9.83 9.42
N ASN A 76 -2.84 -8.94 8.50
CA ASN A 76 -1.70 -9.10 7.59
C ASN A 76 -0.45 -8.33 8.05
N ILE A 77 -0.52 -7.64 9.20
CA ILE A 77 0.60 -6.89 9.75
C ILE A 77 1.39 -7.79 10.69
N HIS A 78 2.67 -7.96 10.40
CA HIS A 78 3.61 -8.66 11.27
C HIS A 78 4.48 -7.65 12.02
N ILE A 79 4.55 -7.79 13.33
CA ILE A 79 5.39 -6.96 14.19
C ILE A 79 6.64 -7.76 14.57
N ILE A 80 7.82 -7.20 14.29
CA ILE A 80 9.15 -7.78 14.58
C ILE A 80 9.99 -6.88 15.48
#